data_AF-A0A1B8D7T7-F1
#
_entry.id   AF-A0A1B8D7T7-F1
#
_cell.length_a   1.000
_cell.length_b   1.000
_cell.length_c   1.000
_cell.angle_alpha   90.00
_cell.angle_beta   90.00
_cell.angle_gamma   90.00
#
_symmetry.space_group_name_H-M   'P 1'
#
loop_
_entity.id
_entity.type
_entity.pdbx_description
1 polymer ?
#
loop_
_entity_poly.entity_id
_entity_poly.type
_entity_poly.pdbx_seq_one_letter_code
_entity_poly.pdbx_strand_id
1 'polypeptide(L)'
;MSKSTANQPEPFIVLPTSTHTHTLILLHGLGNNGQKFGTKLLSTGISSKGLTFTSAFPGTKFIFPNARKRRSSAFRRAVINQWFDIASVADPSHRRDTQVQGLVESAEHVRSIIAEELETIPRGNIVLGGLSQGCAMSMAALLSLEFPLGGYFGMSGWLPFREDIEDVVAPVKEEDNPFADDEADGEVIEPPLMAVGLVRDILSLDTATPSKEKTSLTTPVLLCHGEDDEKVKCKLGEEAVQCLSSLGMQVTWKCYAGLGHWYKIPDEIDDIFEFLEAIL
;
A
#
# COMPACT_ATOMS: atom_id res chain seq x y z
N MET A 1 17.97 9.40 18.70
CA MET A 1 17.53 10.81 18.57
C MET A 1 16.14 10.79 17.98
N SER A 2 15.12 11.23 18.72
CA SER A 2 13.74 11.30 18.25
C SER A 2 13.69 12.33 17.11
N LYS A 3 13.49 11.86 15.87
CA LYS A 3 13.06 12.75 14.78
C LYS A 3 11.68 13.28 15.16
N SER A 4 11.56 14.60 15.19
CA SER A 4 10.34 15.31 15.58
C SER A 4 9.13 14.84 14.77
N THR A 5 8.19 14.16 15.43
CA THR A 5 6.85 13.82 14.92
C THR A 5 5.93 15.05 14.82
N ALA A 6 6.41 16.25 15.17
CA ALA A 6 5.61 17.43 15.46
C ALA A 6 4.90 18.09 14.26
N ASN A 7 4.89 17.46 13.08
CA ASN A 7 4.27 18.04 11.88
C ASN A 7 3.55 17.02 10.99
N GLN A 8 3.10 15.90 11.56
CA GLN A 8 2.27 14.93 10.86
C GLN A 8 0.78 15.15 11.20
N PRO A 9 -0.12 15.16 10.20
CA PRO A 9 -1.55 15.31 10.46
C PRO A 9 -2.08 14.17 11.33
N GLU A 10 -2.79 14.49 12.42
CA GLU A 10 -3.35 13.48 13.31
C GLU A 10 -4.26 12.50 12.56
N PRO A 11 -4.13 11.18 12.76
CA PRO A 11 -5.01 10.19 12.15
C PRO A 11 -6.42 10.22 12.76
N PHE A 12 -7.42 9.78 12.01
CA PHE A 12 -8.72 9.44 12.58
C PHE A 12 -8.67 8.01 13.13
N ILE A 13 -8.89 7.85 14.43
CA ILE A 13 -8.80 6.57 15.12
C ILE A 13 -10.16 6.15 15.65
N VAL A 14 -10.52 4.88 15.43
CA VAL A 14 -11.66 4.22 16.06
C VAL A 14 -11.12 3.10 16.94
N LEU A 15 -11.36 3.22 18.25
CA LEU A 15 -10.91 2.25 19.24
C LEU A 15 -11.74 0.95 19.15
N PRO A 16 -11.15 -0.20 19.49
CA PRO A 16 -11.88 -1.46 19.57
C PRO A 16 -12.97 -1.39 20.65
N THR A 17 -14.05 -2.16 20.45
CA THR A 17 -15.15 -2.29 21.41
C THR A 17 -14.92 -3.42 22.43
N SER A 18 -13.91 -4.25 22.19
CA SER A 18 -13.41 -5.29 23.09
C SER A 18 -11.90 -5.15 23.30
N THR A 19 -11.24 -6.18 23.84
CA THR A 19 -9.78 -6.15 24.04
C THR A 19 -9.08 -5.94 22.70
N HIS A 20 -8.12 -5.02 22.66
CA HIS A 20 -7.35 -4.72 21.45
C HIS A 20 -6.50 -5.94 21.06
N THR A 21 -6.85 -6.58 19.94
CA THR A 21 -6.14 -7.74 19.40
C THR A 21 -5.46 -7.43 18.07
N HIS A 22 -6.04 -6.53 17.27
CA HIS A 22 -5.60 -6.24 15.91
C HIS A 22 -5.69 -4.77 15.58
N THR A 23 -4.92 -4.33 14.58
CA THR A 23 -5.01 -2.97 14.03
C THR A 23 -5.10 -2.98 12.52
N LEU A 24 -6.09 -2.26 11.98
CA LEU A 24 -6.24 -1.97 10.55
C LEU A 24 -5.82 -0.53 10.27
N ILE A 25 -4.82 -0.34 9.41
CA ILE A 25 -4.31 0.97 8.98
C ILE A 25 -4.73 1.19 7.53
N LEU A 26 -5.67 2.12 7.28
CA LEU A 26 -6.29 2.30 5.97
C LEU A 26 -6.13 3.72 5.42
N LEU A 27 -5.41 3.83 4.31
CA LEU A 27 -5.09 5.09 3.67
C LEU A 27 -6.19 5.52 2.68
N HIS A 28 -6.57 6.80 2.75
CA HIS A 28 -7.60 7.38 1.88
C HIS A 28 -7.08 7.74 0.48
N GLY A 29 -7.99 7.91 -0.49
CA GLY A 29 -7.66 8.38 -1.84
C GLY A 29 -7.31 9.87 -1.95
N LEU A 30 -6.85 10.27 -3.13
CA LEU A 30 -6.43 11.64 -3.47
C LEU A 30 -7.53 12.68 -3.17
N GLY A 31 -7.17 13.77 -2.49
CA GLY A 31 -8.08 14.86 -2.12
C GLY A 31 -9.02 14.57 -0.95
N ASN A 32 -8.97 13.38 -0.36
CA ASN A 32 -9.80 12.99 0.78
C ASN A 32 -9.05 13.18 2.13
N ASN A 33 -9.59 12.68 3.23
CA ASN A 33 -8.94 12.65 4.53
C ASN A 33 -9.39 11.40 5.32
N GLY A 34 -8.63 11.03 6.35
CA GLY A 34 -8.86 9.84 7.16
C GLY A 34 -10.23 9.84 7.84
N GLN A 35 -10.69 10.99 8.34
CA GLN A 35 -11.99 11.09 9.00
C GLN A 35 -13.16 10.81 8.04
N LYS A 36 -13.16 11.43 6.86
CA LYS A 36 -14.21 11.26 5.85
C LYS A 36 -14.21 9.85 5.28
N PHE A 37 -13.03 9.33 4.93
CA PHE A 37 -12.89 7.98 4.41
C PHE A 37 -13.30 6.94 5.45
N GLY A 38 -12.73 7.02 6.66
CA GLY A 38 -13.03 6.07 7.73
C GLY A 38 -14.49 6.10 8.16
N THR A 39 -15.09 7.28 8.35
CA THR A 39 -16.53 7.39 8.66
C THR A 39 -17.37 6.76 7.55
N LYS A 40 -17.05 7.02 6.28
CA LYS A 40 -17.81 6.47 5.15
C LYS A 40 -17.67 4.95 5.06
N LEU A 41 -16.44 4.43 5.15
CA LEU A 41 -16.19 2.99 5.11
C LEU A 41 -16.90 2.26 6.25
N LEU A 42 -16.73 2.72 7.49
CA LEU A 42 -17.31 2.06 8.66
C LEU A 42 -18.85 2.16 8.72
N SER A 43 -19.45 3.19 8.13
CA SER A 43 -20.91 3.36 8.11
C SER A 43 -21.61 2.69 6.92
N THR A 44 -20.91 2.46 5.81
CA THR A 44 -21.51 1.93 4.57
C THR A 44 -20.98 0.57 4.15
N GLY A 45 -19.77 0.20 4.57
CA GLY A 45 -19.20 -1.12 4.36
C GLY A 45 -19.92 -2.15 5.23
N ILE A 46 -21.09 -2.58 4.75
CA ILE A 46 -21.95 -3.56 5.38
C ILE A 46 -21.88 -4.83 4.54
N SER A 47 -21.48 -5.94 5.15
CA SER A 47 -21.48 -7.26 4.49
C SER A 47 -22.89 -7.72 4.13
N SER A 48 -23.01 -8.73 3.27
CA SER A 48 -24.28 -9.41 2.99
C SER A 48 -24.96 -9.98 4.24
N LYS A 49 -24.19 -10.25 5.30
CA LYS A 49 -24.69 -10.66 6.63
C LYS A 49 -25.25 -9.50 7.46
N GLY A 50 -25.20 -8.26 6.96
CA GLY A 50 -25.65 -7.07 7.68
C GLY A 50 -24.67 -6.56 8.74
N LEU A 51 -23.43 -7.03 8.74
CA LEU A 51 -22.40 -6.62 9.71
C LEU A 51 -21.56 -5.46 9.18
N THR A 52 -21.35 -4.45 10.02
CA THR A 52 -20.32 -3.43 9.83
C THR A 52 -18.95 -3.95 10.29
N PHE A 53 -17.86 -3.35 9.80
CA PHE A 53 -16.49 -3.68 10.24
C PHE A 53 -16.32 -3.69 11.76
N THR A 54 -16.86 -2.70 12.48
CA THR A 54 -16.73 -2.61 13.94
C THR A 54 -17.53 -3.68 14.70
N SER A 55 -18.62 -4.17 14.10
CA SER A 55 -19.42 -5.25 14.68
C SER A 55 -18.85 -6.64 14.39
N ALA A 56 -18.29 -6.83 13.19
CA ALA A 56 -17.62 -8.07 12.80
C ALA A 56 -16.30 -8.27 13.53
N PHE A 57 -15.54 -7.19 13.76
CA PHE A 57 -14.18 -7.26 14.33
C PHE A 57 -14.05 -6.40 15.60
N PRO A 58 -14.71 -6.77 16.72
CA PRO A 58 -14.78 -5.93 17.92
C PRO A 58 -13.42 -5.72 18.62
N GLY A 59 -12.42 -6.58 18.37
CA GLY A 59 -11.05 -6.43 18.91
C GLY A 59 -10.14 -5.55 18.06
N THR A 60 -10.63 -5.04 16.94
CA THR A 60 -9.84 -4.29 15.96
C THR A 60 -9.87 -2.79 16.23
N LYS A 61 -8.68 -2.20 16.34
CA LYS A 61 -8.47 -0.75 16.24
C LYS A 61 -8.39 -0.36 14.76
N PHE A 62 -9.11 0.68 14.35
CA PHE A 62 -9.01 1.22 12.99
C PHE A 62 -8.29 2.56 13.02
N ILE A 63 -7.24 2.69 12.22
CA ILE A 63 -6.47 3.91 12.05
C ILE A 63 -6.61 4.35 10.60
N PHE A 64 -7.06 5.59 10.40
CA PHE A 64 -7.17 6.23 9.10
C PHE A 64 -6.22 7.43 9.06
N PRO A 65 -4.97 7.23 8.60
CA PRO A 65 -3.97 8.29 8.56
C PRO A 65 -4.38 9.42 7.60
N ASN A 66 -3.86 10.62 7.85
CA ASN A 66 -4.14 11.80 7.03
C ASN A 66 -2.92 12.17 6.18
N ALA A 67 -3.12 12.25 4.86
CA ALA A 67 -2.11 12.80 3.97
C ALA A 67 -1.91 14.31 4.21
N ARG A 68 -0.69 14.81 4.01
CA ARG A 68 -0.39 16.24 4.10
C ARG A 68 -1.09 17.02 2.99
N LYS A 69 -1.48 18.26 3.28
CA LYS A 69 -1.90 19.23 2.26
C LYS A 69 -0.70 19.68 1.44
N ARG A 70 -0.75 19.50 0.14
CA ARG A 70 0.28 19.99 -0.80
C ARG A 70 -0.33 20.32 -2.15
N ARG A 71 0.39 21.09 -2.96
CA ARG A 71 -0.08 21.51 -4.29
C ARG A 71 -0.09 20.31 -5.23
N SER A 72 -1.19 20.12 -5.96
CA SER A 72 -1.32 19.03 -6.92
C SER A 72 -1.02 19.47 -8.35
N SER A 73 -0.14 18.76 -9.03
CA SER A 73 0.14 18.93 -10.45
C SER A 73 -1.07 18.55 -11.31
N ALA A 74 -1.76 17.44 -11.01
CA ALA A 74 -2.98 17.02 -11.70
C ALA A 74 -4.15 18.01 -11.57
N PHE A 75 -4.22 18.78 -10.47
CA PHE A 75 -5.33 19.70 -10.19
C PHE A 75 -4.93 21.18 -10.21
N ARG A 76 -4.18 21.61 -11.24
CA ARG A 76 -3.83 23.04 -11.48
C ARG A 76 -3.30 23.74 -10.22
N ARG A 77 -2.44 23.07 -9.44
CA ARG A 77 -1.80 23.56 -8.21
C ARG A 77 -2.76 23.81 -7.03
N ALA A 78 -3.97 23.25 -7.07
CA ALA A 78 -4.87 23.23 -5.92
C ALA A 78 -4.19 22.59 -4.71
N VAL A 79 -4.44 23.15 -3.52
CA VAL A 79 -3.92 22.61 -2.25
C VAL A 79 -4.90 21.55 -1.76
N ILE A 80 -4.50 20.29 -1.88
CA ILE A 80 -5.31 19.13 -1.51
C ILE A 80 -4.50 18.16 -0.66
N ASN A 81 -5.19 17.30 0.08
CA ASN A 81 -4.56 16.18 0.77
C ASN A 81 -4.13 15.13 -0.25
N GLN A 82 -2.83 14.81 -0.28
CA GLN A 82 -2.31 13.80 -1.20
C GLN A 82 -1.03 13.17 -0.64
N TRP A 83 -0.89 11.87 -0.80
CA TRP A 83 0.25 11.10 -0.30
C TRP A 83 1.52 11.42 -1.09
N PHE A 84 1.37 11.68 -2.39
CA PHE A 84 2.45 12.09 -3.28
C PHE A 84 1.84 12.82 -4.48
N ASP A 85 2.66 13.60 -5.20
CA ASP A 85 2.17 14.42 -6.32
C ASP A 85 2.17 13.62 -7.62
N ILE A 86 0.99 13.48 -8.22
CA ILE A 86 0.81 12.89 -9.55
C ILE A 86 0.53 13.98 -10.57
N ALA A 87 1.11 13.86 -11.75
CA ALA A 87 0.89 14.78 -12.86
C ALA A 87 -0.42 14.52 -13.61
N SER A 88 -0.89 13.27 -13.62
CA SER A 88 -2.11 12.83 -14.30
C SER A 88 -2.81 11.77 -13.44
N VAL A 89 -4.13 11.83 -13.36
CA VAL A 89 -4.93 10.80 -12.68
C VAL A 89 -5.08 9.56 -13.56
N ALA A 90 -5.30 9.77 -14.87
CA ALA A 90 -5.52 8.69 -15.84
C ALA A 90 -4.23 7.91 -16.16
N ASP A 91 -3.08 8.57 -16.02
CA ASP A 91 -1.75 7.97 -16.14
C ASP A 91 -0.91 8.39 -14.94
N PRO A 92 -1.03 7.68 -13.80
CA PRO A 92 -0.29 8.01 -12.59
C PRO A 92 1.23 7.95 -12.77
N SER A 93 1.75 7.17 -13.73
CA SER A 93 3.18 7.02 -13.99
C SER A 93 3.78 8.20 -14.76
N HIS A 94 2.94 9.02 -15.42
CA HIS A 94 3.40 10.22 -16.10
C HIS A 94 4.13 11.16 -15.13
N ARG A 95 5.39 11.51 -15.46
CA ARG A 95 6.29 12.32 -14.61
C ARG A 95 6.42 11.75 -13.19
N ARG A 96 6.74 10.45 -13.09
CA ARG A 96 6.90 9.73 -11.81
C ARG A 96 7.89 10.35 -10.84
N ASP A 97 8.88 11.12 -11.32
CA ASP A 97 9.84 11.86 -10.52
C ASP A 97 9.16 12.84 -9.54
N THR A 98 8.00 13.42 -9.90
CA THR A 98 7.25 14.31 -9.00
C THR A 98 6.69 13.60 -7.76
N GLN A 99 6.61 12.27 -7.79
CA GLN A 99 6.04 11.46 -6.71
C GLN A 99 7.04 11.25 -5.56
N VAL A 100 8.34 11.19 -5.87
CA VAL A 100 9.40 10.71 -4.95
C VAL A 100 9.38 11.44 -3.61
N GLN A 101 9.42 12.77 -3.61
CA GLN A 101 9.42 13.54 -2.36
C GLN A 101 8.20 13.19 -1.48
N GLY A 102 7.03 13.10 -2.10
CA GLY A 102 5.80 12.80 -1.40
C GLY A 102 5.78 11.36 -0.85
N LEU A 103 6.29 10.40 -1.63
CA LEU A 103 6.40 9.01 -1.25
C LEU A 103 7.32 8.85 -0.04
N VAL A 104 8.50 9.49 -0.03
CA VAL A 104 9.44 9.49 1.11
C VAL A 104 8.75 9.99 2.39
N GLU A 105 8.16 11.19 2.34
CA GLU A 105 7.51 11.80 3.51
C GLU A 105 6.31 10.97 4.02
N SER A 106 5.54 10.39 3.10
CA SER A 106 4.36 9.61 3.45
C SER A 106 4.70 8.21 3.94
N ALA A 107 5.74 7.58 3.39
CA ALA A 107 6.25 6.30 3.89
C ALA A 107 6.78 6.45 5.32
N GLU A 108 7.51 7.53 5.63
CA GLU A 108 7.96 7.82 6.99
C GLU A 108 6.77 7.91 7.97
N HIS A 109 5.69 8.61 7.58
CA HIS A 109 4.45 8.70 8.38
C HIS A 109 3.78 7.34 8.56
N VAL A 110 3.54 6.59 7.49
CA VAL A 110 2.88 5.28 7.59
C VAL A 110 3.71 4.32 8.45
N ARG A 111 5.03 4.31 8.27
CA ARG A 111 5.95 3.47 9.05
C ARG A 111 6.01 3.88 10.52
N SER A 112 5.90 5.17 10.86
CA SER A 112 5.84 5.59 12.27
C SER A 112 4.57 5.10 12.95
N ILE A 113 3.42 5.14 12.27
CA ILE A 113 2.17 4.57 12.78
C ILE A 113 2.30 3.05 12.98
N ILE A 114 2.88 2.34 12.01
CA ILE A 114 3.13 0.90 12.15
C ILE A 114 4.05 0.63 13.35
N ALA A 115 5.12 1.42 13.52
CA ALA A 115 6.04 1.27 14.64
C ALA A 115 5.36 1.49 16.01
N GLU A 116 4.48 2.48 16.12
CA GLU A 116 3.68 2.72 17.33
C GLU A 116 2.76 1.53 17.65
N GLU A 117 2.10 0.95 16.64
CA GLU A 117 1.23 -0.21 16.86
C GLU A 117 1.99 -1.48 17.27
N LEU A 118 3.20 -1.66 16.75
CA LEU A 118 4.09 -2.77 17.10
C LEU A 118 4.53 -2.77 18.57
N GLU A 119 4.41 -1.64 19.28
CA GLU A 119 4.64 -1.58 20.73
C GLU A 119 3.52 -2.27 21.53
N THR A 120 2.35 -2.46 20.90
CA THR A 120 1.13 -2.93 21.58
C THR A 120 0.67 -4.31 21.12
N ILE A 121 0.87 -4.65 19.84
CA ILE A 121 0.42 -5.91 19.25
C ILE A 121 1.49 -6.51 18.32
N PRO A 122 1.48 -7.84 18.10
CA PRO A 122 2.41 -8.48 17.17
C PRO A 122 2.26 -7.98 15.73
N ARG A 123 3.34 -7.99 14.94
CA ARG A 123 3.32 -7.63 13.51
C ARG A 123 2.28 -8.41 12.68
N GLY A 124 2.02 -9.66 13.04
CA GLY A 124 1.04 -10.53 12.39
C GLY A 124 -0.42 -10.11 12.65
N ASN A 125 -0.64 -9.16 13.57
CA ASN A 125 -1.96 -8.67 13.92
C ASN A 125 -2.25 -7.28 13.33
N ILE A 126 -1.34 -6.78 12.47
CA ILE A 126 -1.50 -5.51 11.77
C ILE A 126 -1.88 -5.81 10.32
N VAL A 127 -2.92 -5.12 9.82
CA VAL A 127 -3.31 -5.13 8.42
C VAL A 127 -3.15 -3.72 7.86
N LEU A 128 -2.48 -3.61 6.71
CA LEU A 128 -2.27 -2.35 6.01
C LEU A 128 -3.09 -2.30 4.74
N GLY A 129 -3.59 -1.14 4.34
CA GLY A 129 -4.32 -1.04 3.09
C GLY A 129 -4.71 0.38 2.72
N GLY A 130 -5.55 0.48 1.69
CA GLY A 130 -6.08 1.77 1.30
C GLY A 130 -6.89 1.77 0.02
N LEU A 131 -7.38 2.95 -0.34
CA LEU A 131 -8.18 3.19 -1.55
C LEU A 131 -7.46 4.16 -2.48
N SER A 132 -7.44 3.87 -3.79
CA SER A 132 -6.91 4.75 -4.82
C SER A 132 -5.44 5.12 -4.57
N GLN A 133 -5.09 6.40 -4.51
CA GLN A 133 -3.74 6.85 -4.14
C GLN A 133 -3.28 6.30 -2.78
N GLY A 134 -4.20 6.05 -1.85
CA GLY A 134 -3.90 5.41 -0.57
C GLY A 134 -3.49 3.94 -0.73
N CYS A 135 -4.10 3.21 -1.67
CA CYS A 135 -3.65 1.86 -2.06
C CYS A 135 -2.23 1.92 -2.62
N ALA A 136 -1.96 2.81 -3.57
CA ALA A 136 -0.62 2.96 -4.16
C ALA A 136 0.46 3.31 -3.10
N MET A 137 0.17 4.25 -2.20
CA MET A 137 1.07 4.63 -1.12
C MET A 137 1.30 3.48 -0.12
N SER A 138 0.23 2.81 0.31
CA SER A 138 0.34 1.71 1.29
C SER A 138 1.07 0.50 0.70
N MET A 139 0.94 0.23 -0.59
CA MET A 139 1.70 -0.82 -1.29
C MET A 139 3.20 -0.51 -1.32
N ALA A 140 3.58 0.73 -1.66
CA ALA A 140 4.98 1.16 -1.60
C ALA A 140 5.53 1.09 -0.16
N ALA A 141 4.73 1.47 0.83
CA ALA A 141 5.10 1.33 2.24
C ALA A 141 5.28 -0.14 2.64
N LEU A 142 4.37 -1.03 2.22
CA LEU A 142 4.45 -2.48 2.48
C LEU A 142 5.76 -3.05 1.96
N LEU A 143 6.06 -2.87 0.68
CA LEU A 143 7.26 -3.39 0.02
C LEU A 143 8.57 -2.87 0.64
N SER A 144 8.51 -1.78 1.41
CA SER A 144 9.65 -1.22 2.12
C SER A 144 9.92 -1.83 3.50
N LEU A 145 8.97 -2.58 4.05
CA LEU A 145 9.07 -3.14 5.39
C LEU A 145 10.05 -4.32 5.46
N GLU A 146 10.74 -4.42 6.60
CA GLU A 146 11.71 -5.48 6.88
C GLU A 146 11.05 -6.66 7.63
N PHE A 147 9.73 -6.79 7.51
CA PHE A 147 8.95 -7.83 8.14
C PHE A 147 7.57 -7.94 7.47
N PRO A 148 6.94 -9.13 7.49
CA PRO A 148 5.57 -9.29 7.05
C PRO A 148 4.58 -8.72 8.05
N LEU A 149 3.43 -8.32 7.51
CA LEU A 149 2.23 -7.98 8.26
C LEU A 149 1.25 -9.16 8.27
N GLY A 150 0.16 -9.06 9.04
CA GLY A 150 -0.93 -10.04 9.03
C GLY A 150 -1.63 -10.13 7.68
N GLY A 151 -1.74 -9.00 7.00
CA GLY A 151 -2.24 -8.94 5.63
C GLY A 151 -2.19 -7.54 5.05
N TYR A 152 -2.46 -7.47 3.75
CA TYR A 152 -2.65 -6.23 3.03
C TYR A 152 -3.91 -6.30 2.18
N PHE A 153 -4.72 -5.24 2.15
CA PHE A 153 -5.77 -5.13 1.15
C PHE A 153 -5.84 -3.74 0.48
N GLY A 154 -5.99 -3.74 -0.84
CA GLY A 154 -6.02 -2.53 -1.65
C GLY A 154 -7.27 -2.44 -2.51
N MET A 155 -7.82 -1.23 -2.63
CA MET A 155 -9.01 -0.95 -3.45
C MET A 155 -8.68 0.08 -4.53
N SER A 156 -8.98 -0.23 -5.79
CA SER A 156 -8.89 0.71 -6.94
C SER A 156 -7.51 1.39 -7.09
N GLY A 157 -6.42 0.64 -6.89
CA GLY A 157 -5.05 1.18 -6.81
C GLY A 157 -4.15 0.83 -7.99
N TRP A 158 -2.88 1.20 -7.87
CA TRP A 158 -1.79 0.83 -8.79
C TRP A 158 -0.48 0.71 -7.98
N LEU A 159 0.56 0.10 -8.56
CA LEU A 159 1.89 0.03 -7.96
C LEU A 159 2.78 1.19 -8.47
N PRO A 160 3.22 2.13 -7.61
CA PRO A 160 4.20 3.14 -8.00
C PRO A 160 5.52 2.49 -8.44
N PHE A 161 6.15 3.04 -9.48
CA PHE A 161 7.45 2.55 -9.99
C PHE A 161 7.45 1.07 -10.40
N ARG A 162 6.29 0.54 -10.81
CA ARG A 162 6.13 -0.84 -11.32
C ARG A 162 7.16 -1.18 -12.40
N GLU A 163 7.32 -0.30 -13.39
CA GLU A 163 8.25 -0.52 -14.51
C GLU A 163 9.69 -0.66 -14.02
N ASP A 164 10.13 0.17 -13.06
CA ASP A 164 11.47 0.09 -12.49
C ASP A 164 11.66 -1.21 -11.70
N ILE A 165 10.62 -1.65 -10.97
CA ILE A 165 10.64 -2.91 -10.25
C ILE A 165 10.76 -4.09 -11.23
N GLU A 166 9.99 -4.08 -12.31
CA GLU A 166 10.05 -5.10 -13.37
C GLU A 166 11.41 -5.12 -14.07
N ASP A 167 11.99 -3.96 -14.38
CA ASP A 167 13.30 -3.84 -15.01
C ASP A 167 14.41 -4.41 -14.12
N VAL A 168 14.36 -4.16 -12.81
CA VAL A 168 15.35 -4.66 -11.85
C VAL A 168 15.26 -6.18 -11.64
N VAL A 169 14.08 -6.78 -11.83
CA VAL A 169 13.92 -8.23 -11.72
C VAL A 169 14.02 -8.98 -13.06
N ALA A 170 14.14 -8.25 -14.17
CA ALA A 170 14.30 -8.83 -15.48
C ALA A 170 15.65 -9.58 -15.59
N PRO A 171 15.69 -10.76 -16.23
CA PRO A 171 16.94 -11.47 -16.45
C PRO A 171 17.86 -10.63 -17.36
N VAL A 172 19.11 -10.43 -16.93
CA VAL A 172 20.14 -9.79 -17.75
C VAL A 172 20.42 -10.69 -18.96
N LYS A 173 20.27 -10.16 -20.19
CA LYS A 173 20.70 -10.88 -21.39
C LYS A 173 22.22 -10.83 -21.48
N GLU A 174 22.86 -11.99 -21.63
CA GLU A 174 24.34 -12.13 -21.67
C GLU A 174 25.03 -11.28 -22.76
N GLU A 175 24.31 -10.81 -23.77
CA GLU A 175 24.91 -10.14 -24.95
C GLU A 175 25.32 -8.67 -24.76
N ASP A 176 24.96 -8.01 -23.64
CA ASP A 176 25.16 -6.55 -23.47
C ASP A 176 26.26 -6.16 -22.46
N ASN A 177 27.14 -7.08 -22.03
CA ASN A 177 28.23 -6.73 -21.10
C ASN A 177 29.63 -6.74 -21.76
N PRO A 178 30.09 -5.61 -22.36
CA PRO A 178 31.44 -5.48 -22.90
C PRO A 178 32.55 -5.39 -21.83
N PHE A 179 32.19 -5.48 -20.54
CA PHE A 179 33.10 -5.39 -19.39
C PHE A 179 32.92 -6.55 -18.40
N ALA A 180 32.48 -7.73 -18.85
CA ALA A 180 32.48 -8.93 -18.02
C ALA A 180 33.92 -9.40 -17.75
N ASP A 181 34.63 -8.71 -16.87
CA ASP A 181 35.82 -9.23 -16.21
C ASP A 181 35.35 -10.26 -15.15
N ASP A 182 35.94 -11.45 -15.19
CA ASP A 182 35.62 -12.68 -14.43
C ASP A 182 35.82 -12.59 -12.89
N GLU A 183 35.74 -11.41 -12.28
CA GLU A 183 35.91 -11.24 -10.82
C GLU A 183 34.88 -10.26 -10.23
N ALA A 184 33.69 -10.79 -9.93
CA ALA A 184 32.81 -10.18 -8.94
C ALA A 184 32.34 -11.25 -7.95
N ASP A 185 33.10 -11.41 -6.87
CA ASP A 185 32.68 -12.07 -5.61
C ASP A 185 31.56 -11.24 -4.91
N GLY A 186 30.54 -10.82 -5.67
CA GLY A 186 29.33 -10.22 -5.15
C GLY A 186 28.30 -11.32 -4.89
N GLU A 187 27.74 -11.38 -3.69
CA GLU A 187 26.56 -12.22 -3.43
C GLU A 187 25.47 -11.90 -4.45
N VAL A 188 25.03 -12.90 -5.22
CA VAL A 188 23.91 -12.76 -6.15
C VAL A 188 22.64 -12.52 -5.34
N ILE A 189 22.21 -11.27 -5.27
CA ILE A 189 20.96 -10.89 -4.61
C ILE A 189 19.79 -11.42 -5.46
N GLU A 190 18.88 -12.17 -4.84
CA GLU A 190 17.71 -12.70 -5.56
C GLU A 190 16.84 -11.57 -6.12
N PRO A 191 16.23 -11.71 -7.32
CA PRO A 191 15.46 -10.64 -7.95
C PRO A 191 14.39 -9.99 -7.05
N PRO A 192 13.58 -10.73 -6.27
CA PRO A 192 12.61 -10.11 -5.36
C PRO A 192 13.26 -9.23 -4.28
N LEU A 193 14.48 -9.56 -3.84
CA LEU A 193 15.22 -8.76 -2.87
C LEU A 193 15.80 -7.49 -3.50
N MET A 194 16.17 -7.53 -4.79
CA MET A 194 16.57 -6.34 -5.55
C MET A 194 15.40 -5.35 -5.70
N ALA A 195 14.19 -5.86 -5.98
CA ALA A 195 12.98 -5.03 -6.02
C ALA A 195 12.68 -4.35 -4.68
N VAL A 196 12.81 -5.08 -3.56
CA VAL A 196 12.68 -4.50 -2.22
C VAL A 196 13.74 -3.42 -1.98
N GLY A 197 15.00 -3.67 -2.39
CA GLY A 197 16.07 -2.69 -2.34
C GLY A 197 15.73 -1.41 -3.10
N LEU A 198 15.28 -1.53 -4.35
CA LEU A 198 14.85 -0.40 -5.18
C LEU A 198 13.74 0.41 -4.52
N VAL A 199 12.70 -0.23 -3.99
CA VAL A 199 11.60 0.48 -3.32
C VAL A 199 12.11 1.24 -2.09
N ARG A 200 13.03 0.64 -1.32
CA ARG A 200 13.65 1.30 -0.18
C ARG A 200 14.49 2.51 -0.60
N ASP A 201 15.21 2.41 -1.71
CA ASP A 201 15.99 3.51 -2.27
C ASP A 201 15.08 4.66 -2.74
N ILE A 202 13.99 4.36 -3.44
CA ILE A 202 12.97 5.35 -3.85
C ILE A 202 12.41 6.09 -2.63
N LEU A 203 12.24 5.38 -1.52
CA LEU A 203 11.73 5.91 -0.25
C LEU A 203 12.81 6.53 0.64
N SER A 204 14.05 6.70 0.14
CA SER A 204 15.18 7.26 0.88
C SER A 204 15.42 6.57 2.23
N LEU A 205 15.26 5.25 2.28
CA LEU A 205 15.44 4.46 3.49
C LEU A 205 16.88 3.96 3.58
N ASP A 206 17.39 3.82 4.82
CA ASP A 206 18.73 3.29 5.05
C ASP A 206 18.87 1.90 4.43
N THR A 207 20.06 1.65 3.86
CA THR A 207 20.43 0.39 3.24
C THR A 207 20.45 -0.72 4.30
N ALA A 208 19.36 -1.47 4.35
CA ALA A 208 19.33 -2.77 5.01
C ALA A 208 19.57 -3.82 3.94
N THR A 209 20.44 -4.80 4.20
CA THR A 209 20.60 -5.96 3.33
C THR A 209 19.31 -6.77 3.38
N PRO A 210 18.49 -6.77 2.31
CA PRO A 210 17.24 -7.52 2.30
C PRO A 210 17.60 -9.01 2.36
N SER A 211 16.87 -9.75 3.18
CA SER A 211 16.93 -11.21 3.24
C SER A 211 15.51 -11.72 3.25
N LYS A 212 15.26 -12.98 2.88
CA LYS A 212 13.90 -13.54 2.84
C LYS A 212 13.14 -13.33 4.14
N GLU A 213 13.84 -13.39 5.27
CA GLU A 213 13.30 -13.20 6.62
C GLU A 213 13.08 -11.74 7.01
N LYS A 214 13.69 -10.80 6.28
CA LYS A 214 13.64 -9.34 6.51
C LYS A 214 12.94 -8.60 5.36
N THR A 215 11.80 -9.10 4.92
CA THR A 215 10.95 -8.42 3.94
C THR A 215 9.47 -8.58 4.29
N SER A 216 8.62 -7.85 3.59
CA SER A 216 7.17 -8.00 3.63
C SER A 216 6.62 -9.05 2.65
N LEU A 217 7.47 -9.73 1.87
CA LEU A 217 7.05 -10.53 0.71
C LEU A 217 6.13 -11.70 1.07
N THR A 218 6.17 -12.18 2.31
CA THR A 218 5.26 -13.24 2.79
C THR A 218 3.92 -12.70 3.33
N THR A 219 3.66 -11.40 3.23
CA THR A 219 2.37 -10.80 3.63
C THR A 219 1.29 -11.23 2.63
N PRO A 220 0.15 -11.81 3.06
CA PRO A 220 -0.99 -12.09 2.19
C PRO A 220 -1.56 -10.78 1.61
N VAL A 221 -1.87 -10.76 0.31
CA VAL A 221 -2.35 -9.56 -0.39
C VAL A 221 -3.72 -9.83 -1.01
N LEU A 222 -4.70 -8.97 -0.74
CA LEU A 222 -5.95 -8.87 -1.50
C LEU A 222 -5.96 -7.56 -2.31
N LEU A 223 -6.12 -7.64 -3.63
CA LEU A 223 -6.32 -6.47 -4.48
C LEU A 223 -7.70 -6.54 -5.13
N CYS A 224 -8.45 -5.45 -4.94
CA CYS A 224 -9.81 -5.27 -5.42
C CYS A 224 -9.88 -4.10 -6.39
N HIS A 225 -10.64 -4.23 -7.48
CA HIS A 225 -10.78 -3.16 -8.46
C HIS A 225 -12.13 -3.20 -9.18
N GLY A 226 -12.59 -2.05 -9.65
CA GLY A 226 -13.77 -1.94 -10.51
C GLY A 226 -13.43 -2.07 -11.98
N GLU A 227 -14.16 -2.91 -12.72
CA GLU A 227 -13.96 -3.10 -14.16
C GLU A 227 -14.12 -1.79 -14.95
N ASP A 228 -15.08 -0.96 -14.53
CA ASP A 228 -15.46 0.30 -15.18
C ASP A 228 -14.77 1.52 -14.54
N ASP A 229 -13.64 1.32 -13.86
CA ASP A 229 -12.89 2.42 -13.24
C ASP A 229 -12.27 3.35 -14.29
N GLU A 230 -12.90 4.51 -14.48
CA GLU A 230 -12.43 5.53 -15.42
C GLU A 230 -11.27 6.38 -14.90
N LYS A 231 -11.01 6.38 -13.59
CA LYS A 231 -9.98 7.21 -12.96
C LYS A 231 -8.65 6.48 -12.89
N VAL A 232 -8.65 5.28 -12.33
CA VAL A 232 -7.50 4.38 -12.27
C VAL A 232 -7.90 3.12 -13.01
N LYS A 233 -7.44 2.99 -14.26
CA LYS A 233 -7.84 1.87 -15.12
C LYS A 233 -7.57 0.53 -14.43
N CYS A 234 -8.54 -0.39 -14.49
CA CYS A 234 -8.44 -1.73 -13.90
C CYS A 234 -7.14 -2.46 -14.29
N LYS A 235 -6.69 -2.26 -15.54
CA LYS A 235 -5.41 -2.74 -16.06
C LYS A 235 -4.21 -2.39 -15.15
N LEU A 236 -4.19 -1.21 -14.52
CA LEU A 236 -3.10 -0.81 -13.61
C LEU A 236 -3.08 -1.66 -12.32
N GLY A 237 -4.25 -2.10 -11.86
CA GLY A 237 -4.38 -3.06 -10.77
C GLY A 237 -3.93 -4.46 -11.18
N GLU A 238 -4.29 -4.91 -12.38
CA GLU A 238 -3.83 -6.20 -12.94
C GLU A 238 -2.30 -6.24 -13.10
N GLU A 239 -1.71 -5.16 -13.62
CA GLU A 239 -0.25 -5.02 -13.74
C GLU A 239 0.42 -5.01 -12.36
N ALA A 240 -0.19 -4.40 -11.35
CA ALA A 240 0.31 -4.48 -9.97
C ALA A 240 0.26 -5.92 -9.44
N VAL A 241 -0.82 -6.68 -9.69
CA VAL A 241 -0.92 -8.10 -9.32
C VAL A 241 0.19 -8.91 -9.97
N GLN A 242 0.43 -8.72 -11.26
CA GLN A 242 1.47 -9.44 -12.01
C GLN A 242 2.85 -9.16 -11.42
N CYS A 243 3.17 -7.88 -11.17
CA CYS A 243 4.43 -7.49 -10.55
C CYS A 243 4.58 -8.07 -9.14
N LEU A 244 3.59 -7.94 -8.25
CA LEU A 244 3.68 -8.51 -6.90
C LEU A 244 3.81 -10.05 -6.92
N SER A 245 3.14 -10.72 -7.85
CA SER A 245 3.24 -12.17 -8.03
C SER A 245 4.62 -12.60 -8.53
N SER A 246 5.27 -11.81 -9.39
CA SER A 246 6.64 -12.10 -9.84
C SER A 246 7.68 -11.93 -8.73
N LEU A 247 7.37 -11.14 -7.70
CA LEU A 247 8.15 -11.05 -6.46
C LEU A 247 7.90 -12.23 -5.50
N GLY A 248 7.04 -13.19 -5.87
CA GLY A 248 6.70 -14.36 -5.06
C GLY A 248 5.67 -14.11 -3.96
N MET A 249 4.95 -12.98 -3.98
CA MET A 249 3.90 -12.70 -3.02
C MET A 249 2.62 -13.49 -3.34
N GLN A 250 1.87 -13.87 -2.30
CA GLN A 250 0.55 -14.46 -2.46
C GLN A 250 -0.49 -13.35 -2.66
N VAL A 251 -0.96 -13.19 -3.91
CA VAL A 251 -1.92 -12.13 -4.29
C VAL A 251 -3.24 -12.73 -4.74
N THR A 252 -4.32 -12.36 -4.04
CA THR A 252 -5.70 -12.59 -4.46
C THR A 252 -6.18 -11.37 -5.23
N TRP A 253 -6.64 -11.56 -6.46
CA TRP A 253 -7.20 -10.50 -7.31
C TRP A 253 -8.71 -10.65 -7.45
N LYS A 254 -9.45 -9.56 -7.22
CA LYS A 254 -10.89 -9.48 -7.44
C LYS A 254 -11.22 -8.23 -8.27
N CYS A 255 -11.81 -8.46 -9.44
CA CYS A 255 -12.33 -7.40 -10.30
C CYS A 255 -13.86 -7.48 -10.35
N TYR A 256 -14.55 -6.37 -10.10
CA TYR A 256 -16.00 -6.33 -10.00
C TYR A 256 -16.63 -5.62 -11.20
N ALA A 257 -17.43 -6.36 -11.96
CA ALA A 257 -18.19 -5.82 -13.08
C ALA A 257 -19.18 -4.73 -12.63
N GLY A 258 -19.31 -3.68 -13.43
CA GLY A 258 -20.20 -2.54 -13.16
C GLY A 258 -19.70 -1.55 -12.11
N LEU A 259 -18.54 -1.80 -11.49
CA LEU A 259 -17.97 -0.96 -10.45
C LEU A 259 -17.02 0.08 -11.05
N GLY A 260 -17.23 1.35 -10.71
CA GLY A 260 -16.31 2.44 -11.05
C GLY A 260 -15.21 2.64 -10.00
N HIS A 261 -14.78 3.89 -9.78
CA HIS A 261 -13.69 4.22 -8.84
C HIS A 261 -14.14 4.29 -7.36
N TRP A 262 -14.59 3.15 -6.82
CA TRP A 262 -14.98 2.99 -5.43
C TRP A 262 -14.97 1.50 -5.03
N TYR A 263 -15.41 1.18 -3.80
CA TYR A 263 -15.65 -0.20 -3.38
C TYR A 263 -17.12 -0.64 -3.58
N LYS A 264 -17.35 -1.93 -3.89
CA LYS A 264 -18.69 -2.50 -4.10
C LYS A 264 -19.31 -3.08 -2.83
N ILE A 265 -20.59 -2.79 -2.60
CA ILE A 265 -21.38 -3.37 -1.51
C ILE A 265 -22.50 -4.23 -2.12
N PRO A 266 -22.70 -5.49 -1.70
CA PRO A 266 -21.90 -6.19 -0.68
C PRO A 266 -20.65 -6.87 -1.23
N ASP A 267 -20.53 -7.12 -2.54
CA ASP A 267 -19.59 -8.09 -3.10
C ASP A 267 -18.12 -7.89 -2.64
N GLU A 268 -17.58 -6.70 -2.80
CA GLU A 268 -16.19 -6.42 -2.42
C GLU A 268 -16.00 -6.32 -0.91
N ILE A 269 -17.01 -5.84 -0.19
CA ILE A 269 -16.99 -5.84 1.27
C ILE A 269 -16.98 -7.26 1.83
N ASP A 270 -17.73 -8.19 1.22
CA ASP A 270 -17.75 -9.59 1.63
C ASP A 270 -16.39 -10.25 1.40
N ASP A 271 -15.77 -10.02 0.24
CA ASP A 271 -14.41 -10.51 -0.05
C ASP A 271 -13.37 -9.94 0.93
N ILE A 272 -13.48 -8.65 1.30
CA ILE A 272 -12.63 -8.04 2.34
C ILE A 272 -12.91 -8.69 3.70
N PHE A 273 -14.17 -8.96 4.05
CA PHE A 273 -14.51 -9.58 5.32
C PHE A 273 -13.96 -11.01 5.40
N GLU A 274 -14.11 -11.81 4.35
CA GLU A 274 -13.55 -13.17 4.29
C GLU A 274 -12.02 -13.15 4.43
N PHE A 275 -11.35 -12.21 3.75
CA PHE A 275 -9.92 -12.03 3.89
C PHE A 275 -9.50 -11.64 5.32
N LEU A 276 -10.24 -10.75 5.96
CA LEU A 276 -9.98 -10.33 7.33
C LEU A 276 -10.32 -11.41 8.37
N GLU A 277 -11.37 -12.21 8.16
CA GLU A 277 -11.73 -13.35 9.02
C GLU A 277 -10.62 -14.42 9.07
N ALA A 278 -9.79 -14.52 8.03
CA ALA A 278 -8.63 -15.42 8.02
C ALA A 278 -7.42 -14.89 8.81
N ILE A 279 -7.43 -13.61 9.20
CA ILE A 279 -6.32 -12.90 9.86
C ILE A 279 -6.67 -12.54 11.31
N LEU A 280 -7.90 -12.05 11.56
CA LEU A 280 -8.36 -11.38 12.78
C LEU A 280 -9.00 -12.29 13.84
#